data_AF-A0A508AWB2-F1
#
_entry.id   AF-A0A508AWB2-F1
#
_cell.length_a   1.000
_cell.length_b   1.000
_cell.length_c   1.000
_cell.angle_alpha   90.00
_cell.angle_beta   90.00
_cell.angle_gamma   90.00
#
_symmetry.space_group_name_H-M   'P 1'
#
loop_
_entity.id
_entity.type
_entity.pdbx_description
1 polymer ?
#
loop_
_entity_poly.entity_id
_entity_poly.type
_entity_poly.pdbx_seq_one_letter_code
_entity_poly.pdbx_strand_id
1 'polypeptide(L)'
;MRLIRILAVVAVLATGVLAALPGIAYTVALARVDGRPQPADPDRYSAAALETAWRQCSEWMPLATHRLDPWTLVLDRLDGTVASRAGELAAWQVARAHNSKGGNRGNLWWHSSGAALTIWISRHWSARQIAATVARDGLCG
;
A
#
# COMPACT_ATOMS: atom_id res chain seq x y z
N MET A 1 -42.19 -15.42 -13.54
CA MET A 1 -41.14 -16.23 -12.86
C MET A 1 -39.80 -16.28 -13.61
N ARG A 2 -39.75 -16.51 -14.94
CA ARG A 2 -38.47 -16.55 -15.69
C ARG A 2 -37.70 -15.22 -15.68
N LEU A 3 -38.39 -14.09 -15.90
CA LEU A 3 -37.77 -12.75 -15.88
C LEU A 3 -37.14 -12.42 -14.51
N ILE A 4 -37.85 -12.70 -13.42
CA ILE A 4 -37.35 -12.49 -12.04
C ILE A 4 -36.07 -13.29 -11.79
N ARG A 5 -36.01 -14.55 -12.25
CA ARG A 5 -34.79 -15.38 -12.14
C ARG A 5 -33.62 -14.82 -12.94
N ILE A 6 -33.88 -14.34 -14.15
CA ILE A 6 -32.84 -13.71 -15.00
C ILE A 6 -32.32 -12.44 -14.32
N LEU A 7 -33.21 -11.57 -13.83
CA LEU A 7 -32.83 -10.35 -13.13
C LEU A 7 -32.03 -10.65 -11.85
N ALA A 8 -32.41 -11.67 -11.09
CA ALA A 8 -31.67 -12.10 -9.91
C ALA A 8 -30.25 -12.59 -10.25
N VAL A 9 -30.10 -13.39 -11.32
CA VAL A 9 -28.78 -13.85 -11.79
C VAL A 9 -27.93 -12.67 -12.24
N VAL A 10 -28.48 -11.74 -13.02
CA VAL A 10 -27.76 -10.55 -13.47
C VAL A 10 -27.31 -9.69 -12.28
N ALA A 11 -28.18 -9.49 -11.28
CA ALA A 11 -27.83 -8.74 -10.08
C ALA A 11 -26.69 -9.40 -9.31
N VAL A 12 -26.74 -10.71 -9.09
CA VAL A 12 -25.67 -11.47 -8.41
C VAL A 12 -24.34 -11.35 -9.16
N LEU A 13 -24.35 -11.50 -10.49
CA LEU A 13 -23.15 -11.35 -11.31
C LEU A 13 -22.60 -9.93 -11.24
N ALA A 14 -23.45 -8.92 -11.35
CA ALA A 14 -23.04 -7.52 -11.26
C ALA A 14 -22.41 -7.21 -9.88
N THR A 15 -23.02 -7.66 -8.78
CA THR A 15 -22.45 -7.50 -7.44
C THR A 15 -21.13 -8.24 -7.30
N GLY A 16 -21.01 -9.45 -7.83
CA GLY A 16 -19.76 -10.21 -7.82
C GLY A 16 -18.61 -9.49 -8.53
N VAL A 17 -18.90 -8.90 -9.71
CA VAL A 17 -17.91 -8.11 -10.46
C VAL A 17 -17.50 -6.86 -9.67
N LEU A 18 -18.47 -6.12 -9.13
CA LEU A 18 -18.19 -4.91 -8.33
C LEU A 18 -17.36 -5.23 -7.09
N ALA A 19 -17.67 -6.33 -6.39
CA ALA A 19 -16.94 -6.78 -5.22
C ALA A 19 -15.49 -7.17 -5.55
N ALA A 20 -15.18 -7.59 -6.78
CA ALA A 20 -13.82 -7.94 -7.20
C ALA A 20 -12.97 -6.71 -7.58
N LEU A 21 -13.58 -5.54 -7.81
CA LEU A 21 -12.89 -4.36 -8.35
C LEU A 21 -11.68 -3.90 -7.52
N PRO A 22 -11.71 -3.84 -6.17
CA PRO A 22 -10.53 -3.41 -5.40
C PRO A 22 -9.31 -4.32 -5.63
N GLY A 23 -9.53 -5.64 -5.68
CA GLY A 23 -8.49 -6.62 -5.97
C GLY A 23 -7.96 -6.52 -7.40
N ILE A 24 -8.84 -6.34 -8.38
CA ILE A 24 -8.46 -6.15 -9.78
C ILE A 24 -7.64 -4.85 -9.94
N ALA A 25 -8.10 -3.74 -9.36
CA ALA A 25 -7.39 -2.47 -9.40
C ALA A 25 -6.01 -2.58 -8.74
N TYR A 26 -5.91 -3.24 -7.58
CA TYR A 26 -4.65 -3.52 -6.90
C TYR A 26 -3.68 -4.32 -7.78
N THR A 27 -4.13 -5.42 -8.36
CA THR A 27 -3.27 -6.29 -9.20
C THR A 27 -2.80 -5.57 -10.46
N VAL A 28 -3.69 -4.84 -11.14
CA VAL A 28 -3.37 -4.06 -12.34
C VAL A 28 -2.39 -2.92 -12.03
N ALA A 29 -2.58 -2.20 -10.92
CA ALA A 29 -1.67 -1.14 -10.51
C ALA A 29 -0.30 -1.70 -10.11
N LEU A 30 -0.26 -2.81 -9.35
CA LEU A 30 0.98 -3.45 -8.92
C LEU A 30 1.77 -4.08 -10.09
N ALA A 31 1.08 -4.56 -11.13
CA ALA A 31 1.71 -5.09 -12.34
C ALA A 31 2.47 -4.01 -13.15
N ARG A 32 2.15 -2.73 -12.96
CA ARG A 32 2.83 -1.61 -13.61
C ARG A 32 4.07 -1.10 -12.86
N VAL A 33 4.29 -1.58 -11.63
CA VAL A 33 5.50 -1.26 -10.88
C VAL A 33 6.64 -2.09 -11.45
N ASP A 34 7.72 -1.42 -11.87
CA ASP A 34 8.91 -2.10 -12.37
C ASP A 34 9.63 -2.81 -11.23
N GLY A 35 9.64 -4.15 -11.31
CA GLY A 35 10.20 -4.99 -10.26
C GLY A 35 9.52 -4.78 -8.90
N ARG A 36 10.23 -5.16 -7.83
CA ARG A 36 9.83 -4.89 -6.45
C ARG A 36 11.00 -4.23 -5.73
N PRO A 37 10.73 -3.27 -4.83
CA PRO A 37 11.77 -2.75 -3.97
C PRO A 37 12.34 -3.90 -3.13
N GLN A 38 13.61 -3.79 -2.76
CA GLN A 38 14.27 -4.74 -1.86
C GLN A 38 14.42 -4.12 -0.47
N PRO A 39 13.94 -4.79 0.59
CA PRO A 39 14.04 -4.26 1.93
C PRO A 39 15.51 -4.15 2.34
N ALA A 40 15.85 -3.11 3.08
CA ALA A 40 17.13 -3.06 3.77
C ALA A 40 17.17 -4.10 4.90
N ASP A 41 18.37 -4.62 5.15
CA ASP A 41 18.66 -5.49 6.29
C ASP A 41 18.61 -4.68 7.59
N PRO A 42 17.65 -4.93 8.49
CA PRO A 42 17.50 -4.16 9.72
C PRO A 42 18.63 -4.37 10.72
N ASP A 43 19.41 -5.44 10.61
CA ASP A 43 20.48 -5.76 11.56
C ASP A 43 21.75 -4.92 11.33
N ARG A 44 21.78 -4.18 10.22
CA ARG A 44 22.84 -3.20 9.92
C ARG A 44 22.63 -1.83 10.57
N TYR A 45 21.50 -1.63 11.26
CA TYR A 45 21.11 -0.35 11.84
C TYR A 45 20.87 -0.49 13.35
N SER A 46 21.25 0.54 14.11
CA SER A 46 20.93 0.60 15.54
C SER A 46 19.42 0.83 15.73
N ALA A 47 18.88 0.40 16.88
CA ALA A 47 17.48 0.63 17.22
C ALA A 47 17.12 2.12 17.16
N ALA A 48 18.00 3.00 17.68
CA ALA A 48 17.81 4.45 17.65
C ALA A 48 17.74 5.02 16.22
N ALA A 49 18.56 4.49 15.29
CA ALA A 49 18.51 4.90 13.88
C ALA A 49 17.18 4.50 13.23
N LEU A 50 16.69 3.28 13.49
CA LEU A 50 15.40 2.81 13.00
C LEU A 50 14.24 3.66 13.55
N GLU A 51 14.23 3.96 14.84
CA GLU A 51 13.21 4.81 15.45
C GLU A 51 13.21 6.26 14.95
N THR A 52 14.41 6.79 14.65
CA THR A 52 14.55 8.14 14.10
C THR A 52 13.98 8.20 12.69
N ALA A 53 14.36 7.26 11.83
CA ALA A 53 13.84 7.13 10.48
C ALA A 53 12.31 6.94 10.47
N TRP A 54 11.80 6.12 11.40
CA TRP A 54 10.36 5.90 11.56
C TRP A 54 9.62 7.20 11.90
N ARG A 55 10.10 7.93 12.91
CA ARG A 55 9.51 9.20 13.34
C ARG A 55 9.62 10.31 12.30
N GLN A 56 10.67 10.32 11.48
CA GLN A 56 10.80 11.26 10.36
C GLN A 56 9.64 11.11 9.36
N CYS A 57 9.15 9.89 9.16
CA CYS A 57 7.95 9.63 8.35
C CYS A 57 6.63 9.97 9.06
N SER A 58 6.67 10.65 10.21
CA SER A 58 5.51 10.96 11.05
C SER A 58 4.76 9.71 11.53
N GLU A 59 5.45 8.59 11.64
CA GLU A 59 4.88 7.36 12.19
C GLU A 59 4.90 7.36 13.72
N TRP A 60 3.88 6.74 14.30
CA TRP A 60 3.78 6.54 15.74
C TRP A 60 4.64 5.37 16.20
N MET A 61 5.14 5.49 17.43
CA MET A 61 5.81 4.39 18.13
C MET A 61 4.78 3.49 18.85
N PRO A 62 5.07 2.18 19.03
CA PRO A 62 6.30 1.46 18.63
C PRO A 62 6.37 1.19 17.12
N LEU A 63 7.54 0.77 16.62
CA LEU A 63 7.69 0.28 15.23
C LEU A 63 6.72 -0.87 14.98
N ALA A 64 5.64 -0.57 14.28
CA ALA A 64 4.57 -1.51 13.99
C ALA A 64 4.08 -1.31 12.56
N THR A 65 3.70 -2.40 11.91
CA THR A 65 3.13 -2.37 10.57
C THR A 65 1.78 -3.04 10.58
N HIS A 66 0.76 -2.31 10.15
CA HIS A 66 -0.53 -2.90 9.88
C HIS A 66 -0.56 -3.46 8.46
N ARG A 67 -1.01 -4.69 8.31
CA ARG A 67 -1.17 -5.32 7.01
C ARG A 67 -2.35 -4.69 6.28
N LEU A 68 -2.09 -3.92 5.24
CA LEU A 68 -3.14 -3.26 4.45
C LEU A 68 -3.85 -4.25 3.51
N ASP A 69 -5.08 -3.92 3.12
CA ASP A 69 -5.84 -4.69 2.14
C ASP A 69 -6.59 -3.80 1.14
N PRO A 70 -6.67 -4.18 -0.16
CA PRO A 70 -7.35 -3.37 -1.16
C PRO A 70 -8.83 -3.13 -0.86
N TRP A 71 -9.52 -4.09 -0.26
CA TRP A 71 -10.93 -3.93 0.09
C TRP A 71 -11.07 -3.03 1.31
N THR A 72 -10.29 -3.25 2.37
CA THR A 72 -10.37 -2.41 3.57
C THR A 72 -10.03 -0.96 3.25
N LEU A 73 -9.03 -0.70 2.41
CA LEU A 73 -8.69 0.65 1.96
C LEU A 73 -9.86 1.35 1.26
N VAL A 74 -10.62 0.63 0.42
CA VAL A 74 -11.81 1.18 -0.26
C VAL A 74 -12.93 1.42 0.75
N LEU A 75 -13.17 0.49 1.68
CA LEU A 75 -14.18 0.62 2.72
C LEU A 75 -13.90 1.82 3.63
N ASP A 76 -12.67 1.96 4.14
CA ASP A 76 -12.28 3.11 4.99
C ASP A 76 -12.47 4.45 4.26
N ARG A 77 -12.23 4.46 2.95
CA ARG A 77 -12.43 5.65 2.11
C ARG A 77 -13.90 6.02 1.99
N LEU A 78 -14.78 5.03 1.83
CA LEU A 78 -16.23 5.21 1.73
C LEU A 78 -16.86 5.61 3.07
N ASP A 79 -16.35 5.04 4.16
CA ASP A 79 -16.82 5.30 5.53
C ASP A 79 -16.24 6.60 6.12
N GLY A 80 -15.31 7.25 5.41
CA GLY A 80 -14.68 8.51 5.82
C GLY A 80 -13.63 8.36 6.94
N THR A 81 -13.27 7.12 7.30
CA THR A 81 -12.37 6.77 8.41
C THR A 81 -10.90 6.69 7.98
N VAL A 82 -10.44 7.67 7.20
CA VAL A 82 -9.10 7.69 6.54
C VAL A 82 -7.97 8.05 7.51
N ALA A 83 -7.90 7.39 8.66
CA ALA A 83 -6.73 7.47 9.53
C ALA A 83 -5.62 6.58 8.97
N SER A 84 -4.40 7.11 8.83
CA SER A 84 -3.24 6.33 8.42
C SER A 84 -2.97 5.23 9.43
N ARG A 85 -2.83 3.99 8.97
CA ARG A 85 -2.50 2.86 9.83
C ARG A 85 -1.01 2.82 10.14
N ALA A 86 -0.62 2.13 11.21
CA ALA A 86 0.78 2.02 11.61
C ALA A 86 1.67 1.50 10.46
N GLY A 87 2.73 2.25 10.14
CA GLY A 87 3.69 1.94 9.08
C GLY A 87 3.24 2.27 7.66
N GLU A 88 2.03 2.80 7.47
CA GLU A 88 1.49 3.16 6.16
C GLU A 88 2.22 4.35 5.52
N LEU A 89 2.54 5.38 6.30
CA LEU A 89 3.25 6.57 5.82
C LEU A 89 4.68 6.22 5.43
N ALA A 90 5.38 5.47 6.29
CA ALA A 90 6.73 5.00 5.97
C ALA A 90 6.75 4.08 4.75
N ALA A 91 5.82 3.13 4.65
CA ALA A 91 5.67 2.27 3.47
C ALA A 91 5.35 3.07 2.20
N TRP A 92 4.50 4.10 2.29
CA TRP A 92 4.18 4.99 1.18
C TRP A 92 5.41 5.75 0.70
N GLN A 93 6.28 6.20 1.59
CA GLN A 93 7.50 6.92 1.19
C GLN A 93 8.48 6.02 0.46
N VAL A 94 8.63 4.76 0.90
CA VAL A 94 9.41 3.74 0.17
C VAL A 94 8.78 3.48 -1.21
N ALA A 95 7.46 3.28 -1.27
CA ALA A 95 6.75 3.04 -2.53
C ALA A 95 6.88 4.22 -3.51
N ARG A 96 6.74 5.44 -3.01
CA ARG A 96 6.88 6.69 -3.75
C ARG A 96 8.30 6.84 -4.32
N ALA A 97 9.31 6.60 -3.49
CA ALA A 97 10.71 6.69 -3.91
C ALA A 97 11.04 5.65 -4.98
N HIS A 98 10.52 4.43 -4.84
CA HIS A 98 10.68 3.37 -5.85
C HIS A 98 10.00 3.76 -7.19
N ASN A 99 8.75 4.22 -7.14
CA ASN A 99 8.00 4.57 -8.36
C ASN A 99 8.58 5.79 -9.09
N SER A 100 9.18 6.74 -8.37
CA SER A 100 9.80 7.93 -8.97
C SER A 100 11.00 7.59 -9.87
N LYS A 101 11.60 6.41 -9.74
CA LYS A 101 12.71 5.94 -10.59
C LYS A 101 12.25 5.53 -11.99
N GLY A 102 10.96 5.24 -12.19
CA GLY A 102 10.39 4.68 -13.44
C GLY A 102 9.93 5.70 -14.49
N GLY A 103 10.30 6.98 -14.36
CA GLY A 103 9.92 8.04 -15.30
C GLY A 103 8.49 8.58 -15.14
N ASN A 104 8.11 9.53 -16.00
CA ASN A 104 6.84 10.27 -15.89
C ASN A 104 5.63 9.42 -16.33
N ARG A 105 5.09 8.63 -15.40
CA ARG A 105 3.80 7.96 -15.53
C ARG A 105 2.73 8.95 -15.10
N GLY A 106 1.70 9.19 -15.94
CA GLY A 106 0.64 10.16 -15.65
C GLY A 106 0.08 10.03 -14.23
N ASN A 107 -0.34 11.15 -13.64
CA ASN A 107 -0.57 11.29 -12.19
C ASN A 107 -1.43 10.17 -11.57
N LEU A 108 -2.50 9.74 -12.25
CA LEU A 108 -3.37 8.65 -11.81
C LEU A 108 -2.62 7.31 -11.65
N TRP A 109 -1.74 6.99 -12.60
CA TRP A 109 -0.94 5.76 -12.54
C TRP A 109 0.13 5.82 -11.47
N TRP A 110 0.72 6.99 -11.27
CA TRP A 110 1.69 7.17 -10.19
C TRP A 110 1.04 6.95 -8.81
N HIS A 111 -0.13 7.56 -8.56
CA HIS A 111 -0.85 7.39 -7.29
C HIS A 111 -1.33 5.95 -7.09
N SER A 112 -1.97 5.32 -8.09
CA SER A 112 -2.50 3.97 -7.95
C SER A 112 -1.39 2.92 -7.80
N SER A 113 -0.30 3.04 -8.55
CA SER A 113 0.87 2.15 -8.41
C SER A 113 1.56 2.37 -7.07
N GLY A 114 1.59 3.61 -6.57
CA GLY A 114 2.08 3.95 -5.23
C GLY A 114 1.27 3.24 -4.15
N ALA A 115 -0.05 3.38 -4.19
CA ALA A 115 -0.95 2.77 -3.19
C ALA A 115 -0.87 1.24 -3.23
N ALA A 116 -0.85 0.65 -4.42
CA ALA A 116 -0.69 -0.79 -4.58
C ALA A 116 0.66 -1.28 -4.04
N LEU A 117 1.74 -0.53 -4.26
CA LEU A 117 3.05 -0.87 -3.74
C LEU A 117 3.13 -0.69 -2.21
N THR A 118 2.48 0.32 -1.63
CA THR A 118 2.32 0.47 -0.18
C THR A 118 1.63 -0.74 0.44
N ILE A 119 0.50 -1.19 -0.15
CA ILE A 119 -0.20 -2.40 0.28
C ILE A 119 0.74 -3.60 0.20
N TRP A 120 1.46 -3.77 -0.91
CA TRP A 120 2.39 -4.88 -1.07
C TRP A 120 3.50 -4.84 -0.01
N ILE A 121 4.14 -3.70 0.24
CA ILE A 121 5.18 -3.54 1.27
C ILE A 121 4.63 -3.90 2.65
N SER A 122 3.48 -3.35 3.05
CA SER A 122 2.87 -3.62 4.37
C SER A 122 2.53 -5.10 4.61
N ARG A 123 2.38 -5.89 3.53
CA ARG A 123 2.07 -7.33 3.58
C ARG A 123 3.30 -8.22 3.65
N HIS A 124 4.44 -7.76 3.15
CA HIS A 124 5.63 -8.60 2.94
C HIS A 124 6.82 -8.17 3.77
N TRP A 125 6.83 -6.92 4.28
CA TRP A 125 7.94 -6.38 5.06
C TRP A 125 7.52 -6.15 6.51
N SER A 126 8.47 -6.37 7.42
CA SER A 126 8.35 -5.99 8.82
C SER A 126 8.55 -4.48 9.00
N ALA A 127 8.03 -3.93 10.11
CA ALA A 127 8.26 -2.54 10.49
C ALA A 127 9.75 -2.16 10.53
N ARG A 128 10.60 -3.06 11.03
CA ARG A 128 12.06 -2.86 11.06
C ARG A 128 12.66 -2.80 9.66
N GLN A 129 12.22 -3.63 8.73
CA GLN A 129 12.68 -3.57 7.33
C GLN A 129 12.25 -2.27 6.64
N ILE A 130 11.03 -1.79 6.88
CA ILE A 130 10.57 -0.51 6.35
C ILE A 130 11.39 0.63 6.95
N ALA A 131 11.57 0.68 8.27
CA ALA A 131 12.39 1.69 8.94
C ALA A 131 13.85 1.67 8.45
N ALA A 132 14.45 0.49 8.30
CA ALA A 132 15.80 0.34 7.79
C ALA A 132 15.91 0.83 6.34
N THR A 133 14.86 0.60 5.53
CA THR A 133 14.82 1.06 4.14
C THR A 133 14.70 2.58 4.06
N VAL A 134 13.85 3.19 4.90
CA VAL A 134 13.75 4.63 5.06
C VAL A 134 15.11 5.22 5.46
N ALA A 135 15.77 4.63 6.45
CA ALA A 135 17.10 5.06 6.91
C ALA A 135 18.17 4.93 5.82
N ARG A 136 18.20 3.81 5.10
CA ARG A 136 19.13 3.55 3.99
C ARG A 136 19.00 4.58 2.88
N ASP A 137 17.77 4.88 2.51
CA ASP A 137 17.46 5.69 1.33
C ASP A 137 17.27 7.18 1.67
N GLY A 138 17.39 7.56 2.96
CA GLY A 138 17.27 8.95 3.42
C GLY A 138 15.88 9.54 3.17
N LEU A 139 14.82 8.75 3.36
CA LEU A 139 13.45 9.17 3.07
C LEU A 139 12.86 9.96 4.25
N CYS A 140 11.79 10.72 3.98
CA CYS A 140 11.02 11.47 4.99
C CYS A 140 11.75 12.67 5.65
N GLY A 141 12.85 13.14 5.03
CA GLY A 141 13.56 14.36 5.41
C GLY A 141 13.20 15.57 4.55
#